data_AF-A0A969H0B4-F1
#
_entry.id   AF-A0A969H0B4-F1
#
_cell.length_a   1.000
_cell.length_b   1.000
_cell.length_c   1.000
_cell.angle_alpha   90.00
_cell.angle_beta   90.00
_cell.angle_gamma   90.00
#
_symmetry.space_group_name_H-M   'P 1'
#
loop_
_entity.id
_entity.type
_entity.pdbx_description
1 polymer ?
#
loop_
_entity_poly.entity_id
_entity_poly.type
_entity_poly.pdbx_seq_one_letter_code
_entity_poly.pdbx_strand_id
1 'polypeptide(L)'
;MAHTFLMEAGRWTLQGNWLDRDGLPVSVKGKILVAWSRDNWYTMVTKLMFPGTEREEISFQYRGRLNSGERQYTFVLQHSLLGRVEGEGWIAPESIVQRYWVLGDRQRRTGFEALHQLDGNRYRLSSSVMAGHYLTSTMEASVERQLSD
;
A
#
# COMPACT_ATOMS: atom_id res chain seq x y z
N MET A 1 -1.95 17.27 10.22
CA MET A 1 -0.46 17.31 10.26
C MET A 1 0.06 17.15 8.84
N ALA A 2 1.31 17.51 8.55
CA ALA A 2 1.88 17.16 7.24
C ALA A 2 2.12 15.65 7.19
N HIS A 3 1.76 15.01 6.08
CA HIS A 3 2.06 13.59 5.87
C HIS A 3 3.56 13.41 5.59
N THR A 4 4.13 12.33 6.12
CA THR A 4 5.52 11.92 5.92
C THR A 4 5.61 10.61 5.13
N PHE A 5 4.66 9.69 5.35
CA PHE A 5 4.52 8.49 4.53
C PHE A 5 4.29 8.91 3.08
N LEU A 6 4.98 8.24 2.14
CA LEU A 6 5.06 8.57 0.72
C LEU A 6 5.72 9.93 0.40
N MET A 7 5.48 10.98 1.19
CA MET A 7 6.00 12.34 0.96
C MET A 7 7.51 12.46 1.18
N GLU A 8 8.08 11.59 2.00
CA GLU A 8 9.50 11.54 2.31
C GLU A 8 10.10 10.17 2.01
N ALA A 9 11.40 10.15 1.70
CA ALA A 9 12.13 8.89 1.71
C ALA A 9 12.16 8.29 3.12
N GLY A 10 12.02 6.97 3.22
CA GLY A 10 11.95 6.32 4.52
C GLY A 10 11.72 4.82 4.44
N ARG A 11 12.10 4.16 5.52
CA ARG A 11 11.78 2.76 5.76
C ARG A 11 10.65 2.69 6.76
N TRP A 12 9.71 1.79 6.53
CA TRP A 12 8.56 1.58 7.39
C TRP A 12 8.33 0.09 7.62
N THR A 13 7.76 -0.24 8.76
CA THR A 13 7.27 -1.56 9.08
C THR A 13 5.76 -1.57 9.10
N LEU A 14 5.18 -2.68 8.66
CA LEU A 14 3.76 -2.93 8.69
C LEU A 14 3.50 -4.13 9.60
N GLN A 15 2.51 -4.03 10.48
CA GLN A 15 2.04 -5.17 11.27
C GLN A 15 0.53 -5.10 11.42
N GLY A 16 -0.14 -6.22 11.17
CA GLY A 16 -1.60 -6.27 11.22
C GLY A 16 -2.17 -7.65 10.98
N ASN A 17 -3.40 -7.66 10.47
CA ASN A 17 -4.13 -8.86 10.09
C ASN A 17 -4.60 -8.77 8.65
N TRP A 18 -4.46 -9.87 7.93
CA TRP A 18 -5.07 -10.12 6.64
C TRP A 18 -6.31 -11.00 6.84
N LEU A 19 -7.39 -10.65 6.16
CA LEU A 19 -8.65 -11.37 6.21
C LEU A 19 -9.05 -11.73 4.79
N ASP A 20 -9.13 -13.02 4.51
CA ASP A 20 -9.76 -13.55 3.31
C ASP A 20 -11.25 -13.78 3.60
N ARG A 21 -12.09 -13.68 2.57
CA ARG A 21 -13.56 -13.69 2.73
C ARG A 21 -14.11 -14.85 3.56
N ASP A 22 -13.56 -16.04 3.38
CA ASP A 22 -14.03 -17.28 4.00
C ASP A 22 -13.00 -17.87 5.00
N GLY A 23 -11.99 -17.08 5.38
CA GLY A 23 -10.88 -17.52 6.21
C GLY A 23 -10.85 -16.88 7.59
N LEU A 24 -10.13 -17.53 8.53
CA LEU A 24 -9.75 -16.87 9.77
C LEU A 24 -8.72 -15.77 9.49
N PRO A 25 -8.68 -14.69 10.29
CA PRO A 25 -7.64 -13.68 10.18
C PRO A 25 -6.24 -14.28 10.33
N VAL A 26 -5.33 -13.87 9.46
CA VAL A 26 -3.92 -14.29 9.47
C VAL A 26 -3.04 -13.09 9.81
N SER A 27 -2.07 -13.28 10.71
CA SER A 27 -1.12 -12.23 11.02
C SER A 27 -0.26 -11.89 9.79
N VAL A 28 -0.11 -10.59 9.51
CA VAL A 28 0.75 -10.09 8.44
C VAL A 28 1.80 -9.14 9.00
N LYS A 29 3.02 -9.30 8.51
CA LYS A 29 4.13 -8.38 8.74
C LYS A 29 4.65 -7.89 7.41
N GLY A 30 5.09 -6.64 7.35
CA GLY A 30 5.65 -6.08 6.14
C GLY A 30 6.75 -5.08 6.36
N LYS A 31 7.50 -4.84 5.28
CA LYS A 31 8.49 -3.78 5.18
C LYS A 31 8.15 -2.94 3.96
N ILE A 32 8.23 -1.63 4.11
CA ILE A 32 7.98 -0.66 3.05
C ILE A 32 9.21 0.23 2.93
N LEU A 33 9.70 0.42 1.71
CA LEU A 33 10.77 1.35 1.40
C LEU A 33 10.23 2.38 0.42
N VAL A 34 10.26 3.66 0.81
CA VAL A 34 9.96 4.80 -0.06
C VAL A 34 11.27 5.47 -0.43
N ALA A 35 11.49 5.68 -1.72
CA ALA A 35 12.61 6.43 -2.25
C ALA A 35 12.11 7.44 -3.30
N TRP A 36 12.75 8.60 -3.33
CA TRP A 36 12.48 9.65 -4.30
C TRP A 36 13.69 9.84 -5.20
N SER A 37 13.43 10.03 -6.49
CA SER A 37 14.43 10.50 -7.44
C SER A 37 14.22 11.98 -7.75
N ARG A 38 15.09 12.53 -8.59
CA ARG A 38 14.88 13.86 -9.18
C ARG A 38 13.57 13.87 -9.98
N ASP A 39 13.01 15.06 -10.19
CA ASP A 39 11.81 15.31 -11.00
C ASP A 39 10.48 14.73 -10.47
N ASN A 40 10.30 14.74 -9.14
CA ASN A 40 9.02 14.37 -8.49
C ASN A 40 8.57 12.91 -8.70
N TRP A 41 9.51 12.03 -9.02
CA TRP A 41 9.26 10.58 -9.13
C TRP A 41 9.58 9.88 -7.82
N TYR A 42 8.70 8.96 -7.43
CA TYR A 42 8.92 8.07 -6.30
C TYR A 42 8.89 6.61 -6.74
N THR A 43 9.64 5.80 -6.01
CA THR A 43 9.51 4.34 -6.00
C THR A 43 9.15 3.90 -4.61
N MET A 44 8.23 2.95 -4.51
CA MET A 44 7.88 2.32 -3.25
C MET A 44 7.95 0.80 -3.41
N VAL A 45 8.58 0.12 -2.46
CA VAL A 45 8.61 -1.34 -2.44
C VAL A 45 7.99 -1.81 -1.14
N THR A 46 6.95 -2.62 -1.22
CA THR A 46 6.31 -3.27 -0.08
C THR A 46 6.52 -4.77 -0.19
N LYS A 47 6.94 -5.40 0.91
CA LYS A 47 6.99 -6.86 1.03
C LYS A 47 6.15 -7.28 2.24
N LEU A 48 5.17 -8.15 2.02
CA LEU A 48 4.32 -8.74 3.04
C LEU A 48 4.71 -10.21 3.26
N MET A 49 4.69 -10.63 4.51
CA MET A 49 5.00 -11.98 4.99
C MET A 49 3.89 -12.41 5.96
N PHE A 50 3.59 -13.70 5.98
CA PHE A 50 2.50 -14.29 6.77
C PHE A 50 3.07 -15.34 7.73
N PRO A 51 3.60 -14.93 8.91
CA PRO A 51 4.29 -15.84 9.82
C PRO A 51 3.41 -16.98 10.29
N GLY A 52 3.99 -18.19 10.38
CA GLY A 52 3.26 -19.37 10.85
C GLY A 52 2.25 -19.94 9.85
N THR A 53 2.32 -19.53 8.58
CA THR A 53 1.48 -20.07 7.50
C THR A 53 2.33 -20.48 6.31
N GLU A 54 1.77 -21.32 5.43
CA GLU A 54 2.39 -21.69 4.14
C GLU A 54 2.10 -20.68 3.03
N ARG A 55 1.48 -19.54 3.37
CA ARG A 55 1.11 -18.53 2.38
C ARG A 55 2.35 -17.86 1.81
N GLU A 56 2.38 -17.73 0.50
CA GLU A 56 3.44 -17.02 -0.21
C GLU A 56 3.51 -15.54 0.21
N GLU A 57 4.74 -15.03 0.25
CA GLU A 57 4.99 -13.61 0.44
C GLU A 57 4.42 -12.80 -0.71
N ILE A 58 3.93 -11.59 -0.43
CA ILE A 58 3.41 -10.69 -1.46
C ILE A 58 4.34 -9.49 -1.58
N SER A 59 4.92 -9.31 -2.77
CA SER A 59 5.68 -8.11 -3.11
C SER A 59 4.90 -7.16 -3.99
N PHE A 60 5.08 -5.87 -3.73
CA PHE A 60 4.57 -4.73 -4.48
C PHE A 60 5.74 -3.82 -4.87
N GLN A 61 5.87 -3.47 -6.14
CA GLN A 61 6.87 -2.53 -6.63
C GLN A 61 6.18 -1.40 -7.39
N TYR A 62 6.09 -0.25 -6.75
CA TYR A 62 5.46 0.95 -7.27
C TYR A 62 6.48 1.85 -7.94
N ARG A 63 6.05 2.51 -9.01
CA ARG A 63 6.68 3.70 -9.57
C ARG A 63 5.60 4.71 -9.87
N GLY A 64 5.68 5.87 -9.22
CA GLY A 64 4.68 6.93 -9.38
C GLY A 64 5.30 8.30 -9.45
N ARG A 65 4.45 9.28 -9.76
CA ARG A 65 4.82 10.69 -9.85
C ARG A 65 3.84 11.52 -9.06
N LEU A 66 4.35 12.43 -8.24
CA LEU A 66 3.58 13.34 -7.41
C LEU A 66 4.26 14.70 -7.44
N ASN A 67 3.70 15.67 -8.17
CA ASN A 67 4.33 16.98 -8.29
C ASN A 67 4.17 17.79 -6.99
N SER A 68 5.17 18.64 -6.72
CA SER A 68 5.11 19.56 -5.59
C SER A 68 3.86 20.45 -5.65
N GLY A 69 3.07 20.43 -4.58
CA GLY A 69 1.83 21.21 -4.46
C GLY A 69 0.57 20.50 -4.97
N GLU A 70 0.72 19.39 -5.71
CA GLU A 70 -0.41 18.54 -6.06
C GLU A 70 -0.79 17.64 -4.89
N ARG A 71 -2.08 17.31 -4.80
CA ARG A 71 -2.59 16.31 -3.87
C ARG A 71 -2.91 14.98 -4.55
N GLN A 72 -2.83 14.92 -5.87
CA GLN A 72 -3.13 13.73 -6.65
C GLN A 72 -1.85 13.15 -7.21
N TYR A 73 -1.81 11.83 -7.34
CA TYR A 73 -0.70 11.14 -7.98
C TYR A 73 -1.20 9.93 -8.74
N THR A 74 -0.39 9.47 -9.68
CA THR A 74 -0.61 8.23 -10.43
C THR A 74 0.61 7.33 -10.29
N PHE A 75 0.39 6.03 -10.42
CA PHE A 75 1.46 5.05 -10.34
C PHE A 75 1.17 3.82 -11.20
N VAL A 76 2.25 3.16 -11.56
CA VAL A 76 2.25 1.75 -12.00
C VAL A 76 2.77 0.89 -10.86
N LEU A 77 2.21 -0.30 -10.71
CA LEU A 77 2.61 -1.25 -9.70
C LEU A 77 2.80 -2.64 -10.33
N GLN A 78 3.94 -3.26 -10.06
CA GLN A 78 4.14 -4.69 -10.28
C GLN A 78 3.80 -5.43 -8.99
N HIS A 79 2.70 -6.18 -9.02
CA HIS A 79 2.23 -7.02 -7.93
C HIS A 79 2.62 -8.48 -8.21
N SER A 80 3.21 -9.17 -7.23
CA SER A 80 3.62 -10.59 -7.35
C SER A 80 2.48 -11.51 -7.78
N LEU A 81 1.31 -11.41 -7.12
CA LEU A 81 0.13 -12.23 -7.45
C LEU A 81 -0.76 -11.69 -8.59
N LEU A 82 -0.96 -10.37 -8.67
CA LEU A 82 -1.89 -9.77 -9.62
C LEU A 82 -1.23 -9.38 -10.96
N GLY A 83 0.09 -9.38 -11.04
CA GLY A 83 0.82 -8.91 -12.21
C GLY A 83 0.87 -7.38 -12.27
N ARG A 84 0.72 -6.83 -13.48
CA ARG A 84 0.81 -5.38 -13.72
C ARG A 84 -0.50 -4.69 -13.39
N VAL A 85 -0.42 -3.63 -12.59
CA VAL A 85 -1.57 -2.81 -12.22
C VAL A 85 -1.25 -1.32 -12.42
N GLU A 86 -2.30 -0.54 -12.61
CA GLU A 86 -2.25 0.92 -12.63
C GLU A 86 -3.09 1.46 -11.49
N GLY A 87 -2.76 2.65 -11.00
CA GLY A 87 -3.49 3.25 -9.92
C GLY A 87 -3.29 4.75 -9.80
N GLU A 88 -4.09 5.31 -8.91
CA GLU A 88 -4.10 6.72 -8.57
C GLU A 88 -4.34 6.88 -7.07
N GLY A 89 -3.93 8.01 -6.53
CA GLY A 89 -4.14 8.32 -5.13
C GLY A 89 -4.24 9.80 -4.84
N TRP A 90 -4.71 10.09 -3.63
CA TRP A 90 -4.89 11.42 -3.09
C TRP A 90 -4.20 11.53 -1.73
N ILE A 91 -3.51 12.65 -1.53
CA ILE A 91 -2.99 13.14 -0.25
C ILE A 91 -4.09 14.03 0.36
N ALA A 92 -4.99 13.42 1.13
CA ALA A 92 -6.03 14.15 1.86
C ALA A 92 -5.42 14.79 3.14
N PRO A 93 -6.18 15.58 3.92
CA PRO A 93 -5.64 16.22 5.12
C PRO A 93 -5.26 15.26 6.25
N GLU A 94 -5.94 14.12 6.35
CA GLU A 94 -5.78 13.14 7.43
C GLU A 94 -5.39 11.75 6.92
N SER A 95 -5.49 11.52 5.62
CA SER A 95 -5.20 10.21 5.04
C SER A 95 -4.57 10.31 3.66
N ILE A 96 -3.78 9.30 3.34
CA ILE A 96 -3.38 9.01 1.97
C ILE A 96 -4.28 7.89 1.48
N VAL A 97 -5.08 8.17 0.46
CA VAL A 97 -5.98 7.18 -0.15
C VAL A 97 -5.49 6.83 -1.54
N GLN A 98 -5.55 5.56 -1.92
CA GLN A 98 -5.23 5.13 -3.27
C GLN A 98 -6.13 3.99 -3.70
N ARG A 99 -6.26 3.85 -5.02
CA ARG A 99 -6.88 2.70 -5.64
C ARG A 99 -6.05 2.23 -6.81
N TYR A 100 -6.18 0.94 -7.15
CA TYR A 100 -5.57 0.36 -8.32
C TYR A 100 -6.52 -0.60 -9.04
N TRP A 101 -6.23 -0.86 -10.30
CA TRP A 101 -6.92 -1.85 -11.14
C TRP A 101 -5.90 -2.70 -11.90
N VAL A 102 -6.16 -4.00 -11.96
CA VAL A 102 -5.27 -4.97 -12.61
C VAL A 102 -5.45 -4.91 -14.13
N LEU A 103 -4.35 -4.76 -14.87
CA LEU A 103 -4.39 -4.71 -16.34
C LEU A 103 -4.52 -6.11 -16.93
N GLY A 104 -5.40 -6.26 -17.92
CA GLY A 104 -5.61 -7.55 -18.61
C GLY A 104 -6.30 -8.62 -17.77
N ASP A 105 -6.80 -8.28 -16.59
CA ASP A 105 -7.44 -9.22 -15.68
C ASP A 105 -8.93 -9.42 -16.00
N ARG A 106 -9.30 -10.67 -16.30
CA ARG A 106 -10.69 -11.02 -16.66
C ARG A 106 -11.64 -10.85 -15.48
N GLN A 107 -11.14 -10.98 -14.25
CA GLN A 107 -11.93 -10.80 -13.03
C GLN A 107 -12.10 -9.32 -12.65
N ARG A 108 -11.48 -8.39 -13.39
CA ARG A 108 -11.52 -6.95 -13.13
C ARG A 108 -11.15 -6.64 -11.68
N ARG A 109 -10.09 -7.27 -11.18
CA ARG A 109 -9.64 -7.05 -9.81
C ARG A 109 -9.19 -5.61 -9.63
N THR A 110 -9.61 -5.04 -8.51
CA THR A 110 -9.24 -3.71 -8.06
C THR A 110 -8.81 -3.78 -6.61
N GLY A 111 -8.08 -2.78 -6.15
CA GLY A 111 -7.82 -2.61 -4.74
C GLY A 111 -7.95 -1.16 -4.32
N PHE A 112 -8.13 -0.98 -3.02
CA PHE A 112 -8.21 0.31 -2.38
C PHE A 112 -7.39 0.27 -1.10
N GLU A 113 -6.72 1.37 -0.79
CA GLU A 113 -5.95 1.53 0.44
C GLU A 113 -6.20 2.92 1.02
N ALA A 114 -6.31 3.00 2.34
CA ALA A 114 -6.36 4.24 3.10
C ALA A 114 -5.36 4.17 4.25
N LEU A 115 -4.37 5.05 4.25
CA LEU A 115 -3.44 5.27 5.35
C LEU A 115 -3.86 6.52 6.12
N HIS A 116 -4.55 6.34 7.24
CA HIS A 116 -4.93 7.42 8.15
C HIS A 116 -3.74 7.77 9.06
N GLN A 117 -3.37 9.04 9.12
CA GLN A 117 -2.24 9.51 9.90
C GLN A 117 -2.60 9.59 11.38
N LEU A 118 -1.80 8.91 12.22
CA LEU A 118 -1.89 9.05 13.67
C LEU A 118 -0.91 10.12 14.16
N ASP A 119 0.31 10.13 13.59
CA ASP A 119 1.31 11.18 13.76
C ASP A 119 2.34 11.16 12.60
N GLY A 120 3.43 11.93 12.72
CA GLY A 120 4.48 12.01 11.71
C GLY A 120 5.24 10.71 11.44
N ASN A 121 5.11 9.66 12.26
CA ASN A 121 5.81 8.38 12.09
C ASN A 121 4.88 7.17 12.14
N ARG A 122 3.57 7.35 12.34
CA ARG A 122 2.61 6.26 12.51
C ARG A 122 1.32 6.50 11.73
N TYR A 123 0.88 5.45 11.05
CA TYR A 123 -0.34 5.42 10.25
C TYR A 123 -1.15 4.16 10.56
N ARG A 124 -2.47 4.25 10.44
CA ARG A 124 -3.35 3.09 10.36
C ARG A 124 -3.69 2.84 8.89
N LEU A 125 -3.39 1.64 8.41
CA LEU A 125 -3.73 1.17 7.07
C LEU A 125 -5.00 0.33 7.11
N SER A 126 -5.93 0.65 6.23
CA SER A 126 -7.04 -0.22 5.82
C SER A 126 -6.93 -0.45 4.31
N SER A 127 -6.96 -1.69 3.87
CA SER A 127 -6.86 -2.02 2.45
C SER A 127 -7.81 -3.13 2.04
N SER A 128 -8.31 -3.09 0.82
CA SER A 128 -9.17 -4.11 0.25
C SER A 128 -8.72 -4.55 -1.14
N VAL A 129 -9.00 -5.80 -1.47
CA VAL A 129 -8.97 -6.33 -2.84
C VAL A 129 -10.39 -6.76 -3.19
N MET A 130 -10.83 -6.39 -4.38
CA MET A 130 -12.16 -6.69 -4.91
C MET A 130 -12.04 -7.41 -6.25
N ALA A 131 -12.99 -8.29 -6.54
CA ALA A 131 -13.21 -8.87 -7.86
C ALA A 131 -14.64 -8.56 -8.29
N GLY A 132 -14.80 -7.65 -9.27
CA GLY A 132 -16.11 -7.08 -9.58
C GLY A 132 -16.73 -6.37 -8.37
N HIS A 133 -17.87 -6.86 -7.88
CA HIS A 133 -18.59 -6.30 -6.72
C HIS A 133 -18.26 -6.98 -5.39
N TYR A 134 -17.39 -7.99 -5.38
CA TYR A 134 -17.09 -8.76 -4.19
C TYR A 134 -15.79 -8.30 -3.55
N LEU A 135 -15.85 -7.99 -2.25
CA LEU A 135 -14.67 -7.87 -1.40
C LEU A 135 -14.08 -9.27 -1.18
N THR A 136 -12.92 -9.53 -1.77
CA THR A 136 -12.27 -10.85 -1.70
C THR A 136 -11.33 -10.98 -0.51
N SER A 137 -10.68 -9.86 -0.14
CA SER A 137 -9.81 -9.79 1.02
C SER A 137 -9.71 -8.36 1.54
N THR A 138 -9.39 -8.24 2.81
CA THR A 138 -9.06 -6.96 3.45
C THR A 138 -7.84 -7.13 4.36
N MET A 139 -7.15 -6.03 4.65
CA MET A 139 -6.07 -6.00 5.62
C MET A 139 -6.18 -4.72 6.45
N GLU A 140 -5.98 -4.88 7.74
CA GLU A 140 -5.90 -3.79 8.70
C GLU A 140 -4.55 -3.86 9.40
N ALA A 141 -3.79 -2.77 9.39
CA ALA A 141 -2.44 -2.77 9.91
C ALA A 141 -2.03 -1.42 10.51
N SER A 142 -1.03 -1.45 11.38
CA SER A 142 -0.24 -0.28 11.74
C SER A 142 0.97 -0.19 10.82
N VAL A 143 1.28 1.01 10.37
CA VAL A 143 2.47 1.33 9.58
C VAL A 143 3.30 2.34 10.36
N GLU A 144 4.55 1.97 10.68
CA GLU A 144 5.42 2.75 11.55
C GLU A 144 6.77 3.02 10.88
N ARG A 145 7.27 4.24 10.99
CA ARG A 145 8.55 4.63 10.41
C ARG A 145 9.68 4.01 11.22
N GLN A 146 10.65 3.41 10.54
CA GLN A 146 11.91 3.03 11.15
C GLN A 146 12.74 4.30 11.33
N LEU A 147 12.82 4.77 12.57
CA LEU A 147 13.76 5.80 12.95
C LEU A 147 15.14 5.15 13.03
N SER A 148 16.13 5.73 12.37
CA SER A 148 17.52 5.32 12.56
C SER A 148 17.92 5.67 14.00
N ASP A 149 18.57 4.73 14.70
CA ASP A 149 19.39 5.05 15.88
C ASP A 149 20.66 5.80 15.46
#